data_AF-A0A7R9YF51-F1
#
_entry.id   AF-A0A7R9YF51-F1
#
_cell.length_a   1.000
_cell.length_b   1.000
_cell.length_c   1.000
_cell.angle_alpha   90.00
_cell.angle_beta   90.00
_cell.angle_gamma   90.00
#
_symmetry.space_group_name_H-M   'P 1'
#
loop_
_entity.id
_entity.type
_entity.pdbx_description
1 polymer ?
#
loop_
_entity_poly.entity_id
_entity_poly.type
_entity_poly.pdbx_seq_one_letter_code
_entity_poly.pdbx_strand_id
1 'polypeptide(L)'
;VLRSVAPARPREAWRLDLVSTAMASELKRQLQRLKEASGLPRRHLRVRPSLLYDAKDAADISTESVLEGAQAALESLSTTDPKLLDFREELFSASAAKLDRALLTEAENKELDAKLERFLLRLSPLLRKPLAVEVL
;
A
#
# COMPACT_ATOMS: atom_id res chain seq x y z
N VAL A 1 53.08 -33.89 21.77
CA VAL A 1 51.73 -33.47 22.20
C VAL A 1 51.82 -32.02 22.67
N LEU A 2 51.45 -31.05 21.83
CA LEU A 2 51.36 -29.64 22.22
C LEU A 2 50.00 -29.13 21.75
N ARG A 3 49.05 -29.04 22.69
CA ARG A 3 47.72 -28.48 22.44
C ARG A 3 47.84 -26.98 22.74
N SER A 4 47.76 -26.15 21.70
CA SER A 4 47.74 -24.69 21.85
C SER A 4 46.48 -24.27 22.60
N VAL A 5 46.67 -23.69 23.79
CA VAL A 5 45.60 -23.03 24.54
C VAL A 5 45.39 -21.67 23.88
N ALA A 6 44.25 -21.50 23.20
CA ALA A 6 43.85 -20.19 22.67
C ALA A 6 43.70 -19.19 23.83
N PRO A 7 44.16 -17.94 23.69
CA PRO A 7 44.08 -16.96 24.77
C PRO A 7 42.61 -16.65 25.09
N ALA A 8 42.24 -16.77 26.36
CA ALA A 8 40.92 -16.39 26.84
C ALA A 8 40.74 -14.87 26.68
N ARG A 9 39.76 -14.45 25.85
CA ARG A 9 39.42 -13.03 25.70
C ARG A 9 38.98 -12.45 27.05
N PRO A 10 39.30 -11.18 27.35
CA PRO A 10 38.93 -10.54 28.61
C PRO A 10 37.41 -10.38 28.72
N ARG A 11 36.89 -10.50 29.95
CA ARG A 11 35.45 -10.49 30.28
C ARG A 11 34.66 -9.29 29.76
N GLU A 12 35.35 -8.18 29.54
CA GLU A 12 34.79 -6.90 29.11
C GLU A 12 34.56 -6.84 27.60
N ALA A 13 35.34 -7.60 26.81
CA ALA A 13 35.19 -7.65 25.36
C ALA A 13 33.80 -8.19 24.96
N TRP A 14 33.31 -9.23 25.65
CA TRP A 14 31.98 -9.77 25.40
C TRP A 14 30.86 -8.78 25.73
N ARG A 15 31.04 -7.89 26.71
CA ARG A 15 30.03 -6.88 27.08
C ARG A 15 29.90 -5.80 26.03
N LEU A 16 31.01 -5.34 25.46
CA LEU A 16 31.00 -4.33 24.40
C LEU A 16 30.39 -4.88 23.10
N ASP A 17 30.71 -6.14 22.75
CA ASP A 17 30.12 -6.83 21.60
C ASP A 17 28.59 -7.03 21.79
N LEU A 18 28.16 -7.39 23.01
CA LEU A 18 26.73 -7.57 23.33
C LEU A 18 25.94 -6.26 23.25
N VAL A 19 26.51 -5.16 23.77
CA VAL A 19 25.86 -3.84 23.73
C VAL A 19 25.81 -3.29 22.31
N SER A 20 26.88 -3.47 21.53
CA SER A 20 26.94 -3.07 20.12
C SER A 20 25.92 -3.82 19.26
N THR A 21 25.80 -5.14 19.45
CA THR A 21 24.80 -5.96 18.74
C THR A 21 23.37 -5.64 19.17
N ALA A 22 23.12 -5.40 20.45
CA ALA A 22 21.80 -4.97 20.94
C ALA A 22 21.40 -3.60 20.37
N MET A 23 22.30 -2.62 20.37
CA MET A 23 22.08 -1.30 19.74
C MET A 23 21.81 -1.40 18.24
N ALA A 24 22.58 -2.21 17.52
CA ALA A 24 22.36 -2.44 16.09
C ALA A 24 20.99 -3.09 15.83
N SER A 25 20.55 -4.01 16.69
CA SER A 25 19.24 -4.65 16.58
C SER A 25 18.09 -3.68 16.85
N GLU A 26 18.23 -2.78 17.83
CA GLU A 26 17.21 -1.79 18.16
C GLU A 26 17.12 -0.70 17.08
N LEU A 27 18.25 -0.19 16.58
CA LEU A 27 18.28 0.73 15.45
C LEU A 27 17.65 0.13 14.19
N LYS A 28 17.95 -1.13 13.89
CA LYS A 28 17.30 -1.85 12.78
C LYS A 28 15.78 -1.92 12.98
N ARG A 29 15.32 -2.18 14.21
CA ARG A 29 13.91 -2.26 14.55
C ARG A 29 13.21 -0.90 14.44
N GLN A 30 13.86 0.18 14.88
CA GLN A 30 13.37 1.55 14.74
C GLN A 30 13.27 1.97 13.27
N LEU A 31 14.29 1.69 12.46
CA LEU A 31 14.26 1.94 11.01
C LEU A 31 13.16 1.14 10.31
N GLN A 32 12.93 -0.11 10.74
CA GLN A 32 11.88 -0.94 10.18
C GLN A 32 10.48 -0.38 10.49
N ARG A 33 10.23 0.08 11.72
CA ARG A 33 8.99 0.78 12.08
C ARG A 33 8.79 2.07 11.29
N LEU A 34 9.84 2.86 11.07
CA LEU A 34 9.76 4.06 10.25
C LEU A 34 9.46 3.72 8.78
N LYS A 35 10.05 2.65 8.24
CA LYS A 35 9.75 2.19 6.87
C LYS A 35 8.28 1.80 6.71
N GLU A 36 7.69 1.15 7.72
CA GLU A 36 6.28 0.76 7.73
C GLU A 36 5.34 1.97 7.91
N ALA A 37 5.71 2.92 8.78
CA ALA A 37 4.91 4.11 9.09
C ALA A 37 5.00 5.23 8.03
N SER A 38 6.12 5.32 7.32
CA SER A 38 6.40 6.44 6.41
C SER A 38 5.54 6.48 5.14
N GLY A 39 4.77 5.43 4.83
CA GLY A 39 3.91 5.37 3.65
C GLY A 39 4.63 5.62 2.32
N LEU A 40 5.98 5.66 2.33
CA LEU A 40 6.77 6.08 1.19
C LEU A 40 6.46 5.18 0.01
N PRO A 41 6.23 5.74 -1.20
CA PRO A 41 6.01 4.94 -2.38
C PRO A 41 7.18 3.97 -2.51
N ARG A 42 6.85 2.67 -2.60
CA ARG A 42 7.83 1.59 -2.79
C ARG A 42 8.53 1.83 -4.11
N ARG A 43 9.59 2.64 -4.07
CA ARG A 43 10.43 3.02 -5.21
C ARG A 43 10.91 1.72 -5.86
N HIS A 44 10.37 1.41 -7.04
CA HIS A 44 10.77 0.32 -7.92
C HIS A 44 10.58 -1.12 -7.40
N LEU A 45 9.41 -1.47 -6.88
CA LEU A 45 8.99 -2.86 -7.07
C LEU A 45 8.53 -3.04 -8.52
N ARG A 46 9.18 -3.93 -9.28
CA ARG A 46 8.71 -4.43 -10.60
C ARG A 46 7.40 -5.23 -10.51
N VAL A 47 6.63 -5.00 -9.45
CA VAL A 47 5.38 -5.67 -9.14
C VAL A 47 4.47 -4.67 -8.44
N ARG A 48 3.28 -4.46 -9.01
CA ARG A 48 2.21 -3.65 -8.42
C ARG A 48 1.14 -4.60 -7.88
N PRO A 49 0.69 -4.45 -6.62
CA PRO A 49 -0.43 -5.26 -6.13
C PRO A 49 -1.68 -4.94 -6.95
N SER A 50 -2.43 -5.97 -7.33
CA SER A 50 -3.67 -5.84 -8.09
C SER A 50 -4.62 -6.97 -7.70
N LEU A 51 -5.93 -6.68 -7.74
CA LEU A 51 -6.99 -7.67 -7.53
C LEU A 51 -7.32 -8.44 -8.83
N LEU A 52 -7.17 -7.79 -9.98
CA LEU A 52 -7.57 -8.31 -11.29
C LEU A 52 -6.44 -8.99 -12.05
N TYR A 53 -5.20 -8.54 -11.82
CA TYR A 53 -4.04 -8.92 -12.62
C TYR A 53 -2.95 -9.47 -11.73
N ASP A 54 -2.11 -10.35 -12.30
CA ASP A 54 -0.88 -10.75 -11.64
C ASP A 54 0.02 -9.53 -11.44
N ALA A 55 0.79 -9.55 -10.35
CA ALA A 55 1.52 -8.36 -9.93
C ALA A 55 2.56 -7.88 -10.96
N LYS A 56 3.03 -8.78 -11.84
CA LYS A 56 3.92 -8.44 -12.97
C LYS A 56 3.16 -7.72 -14.07
N ASP A 57 2.05 -8.28 -14.52
CA ASP A 57 1.24 -7.71 -15.61
C ASP A 57 0.64 -6.36 -15.19
N ALA A 58 0.21 -6.25 -13.92
CA ALA A 58 -0.26 -5.00 -13.33
C ALA A 58 0.78 -3.86 -13.37
N ALA A 59 2.08 -4.19 -13.39
CA ALA A 59 3.13 -3.19 -13.46
C ALA A 59 3.19 -2.49 -14.82
N ASP A 60 2.74 -3.17 -15.89
CA ASP A 60 2.77 -2.65 -17.26
C ASP A 60 1.49 -1.89 -17.64
N ILE A 61 0.42 -2.00 -16.84
CA ILE A 61 -0.86 -1.33 -17.07
C ILE A 61 -0.77 0.14 -16.60
N SER A 62 -1.17 1.06 -17.48
CA SER A 62 -1.24 2.50 -17.19
C SER A 62 -2.42 2.83 -16.26
N THR A 63 -2.27 3.88 -15.47
CA THR A 63 -3.34 4.35 -14.58
C THR A 63 -4.56 4.82 -15.39
N GLU A 64 -4.35 5.38 -16.58
CA GLU A 64 -5.42 5.78 -17.50
C GLU A 64 -6.25 4.58 -17.96
N SER A 65 -5.62 3.47 -18.34
CA SER A 65 -6.33 2.26 -18.73
C SER A 65 -7.13 1.65 -17.58
N VAL A 66 -6.60 1.68 -16.36
CA VAL A 66 -7.37 1.27 -15.16
C VAL A 66 -8.57 2.19 -14.94
N LEU A 67 -8.38 3.50 -15.09
CA LEU A 67 -9.44 4.48 -14.91
C LEU A 67 -10.58 4.29 -15.92
N GLU A 68 -10.26 4.09 -17.20
CA GLU A 68 -11.25 3.84 -18.25
C GLU A 68 -12.07 2.57 -17.96
N GLY A 69 -11.41 1.49 -17.55
CA GLY A 69 -12.09 0.25 -17.14
C GLY A 69 -13.01 0.45 -15.94
N ALA A 70 -12.52 1.11 -14.90
CA ALA A 70 -13.30 1.41 -13.70
C ALA A 70 -14.53 2.29 -14.00
N GLN A 71 -14.40 3.29 -14.90
CA GLN A 71 -15.53 4.11 -15.33
C GLN A 71 -16.59 3.31 -16.08
N ALA A 72 -16.17 2.43 -17.01
CA ALA A 72 -17.09 1.58 -17.77
C ALA A 72 -17.82 0.58 -16.85
N ALA A 73 -17.11 0.02 -15.86
CA ALA A 73 -17.69 -0.85 -14.85
C ALA A 73 -18.68 -0.08 -13.94
N LEU A 74 -18.34 1.15 -13.53
CA LEU A 74 -19.23 2.01 -12.75
C LEU A 74 -20.51 2.33 -13.50
N GLU A 75 -20.42 2.68 -14.79
CA GLU A 75 -21.59 2.89 -15.67
C GLU A 75 -22.45 1.62 -15.77
N SER A 76 -21.83 0.47 -15.94
CA SER A 76 -22.55 -0.81 -16.01
C SER A 76 -23.28 -1.13 -14.69
N LEU A 77 -22.61 -0.94 -13.55
CA LEU A 77 -23.20 -1.12 -12.22
C LEU A 77 -24.31 -0.10 -11.92
N SER A 78 -24.23 1.09 -12.52
CA SER A 78 -25.26 2.14 -12.35
C SER A 78 -26.64 1.73 -12.86
N THR A 79 -26.70 0.77 -13.79
CA THR A 79 -27.96 0.17 -14.25
C THR A 79 -28.71 -0.53 -13.11
N THR A 80 -27.98 -1.06 -12.12
CA THR A 80 -28.58 -1.64 -10.90
C THR A 80 -28.76 -0.59 -9.82
N ASP A 81 -27.80 0.32 -9.69
CA ASP A 81 -27.82 1.37 -8.67
C ASP A 81 -27.34 2.73 -9.22
N PRO A 82 -28.25 3.64 -9.62
CA PRO A 82 -27.88 4.88 -10.27
C PRO A 82 -27.07 5.83 -9.38
N LYS A 83 -27.16 5.68 -8.05
CA LYS A 83 -26.41 6.52 -7.09
C LYS A 83 -24.91 6.27 -7.13
N LEU A 84 -24.46 5.19 -7.77
CA LEU A 84 -23.03 4.96 -7.97
C LEU A 84 -22.40 6.00 -8.90
N LEU A 85 -23.17 6.60 -9.81
CA LEU A 85 -22.67 7.64 -10.71
C LEU A 85 -22.28 8.93 -9.98
N ASP A 86 -22.84 9.18 -8.79
CA ASP A 86 -22.49 10.35 -7.97
C ASP A 86 -20.99 10.33 -7.61
N PHE A 87 -20.39 9.14 -7.51
CA PHE A 87 -18.96 8.96 -7.21
C PHE A 87 -18.05 9.13 -8.43
N ARG A 88 -18.60 9.24 -9.65
CA ARG A 88 -17.79 9.34 -10.88
C ARG A 88 -16.85 10.54 -10.83
N GLU A 89 -17.38 11.71 -10.52
CA GLU A 89 -16.58 12.93 -10.46
C GLU A 89 -15.72 12.99 -9.19
N GLU A 90 -16.23 12.46 -8.08
CA GLU A 90 -15.54 12.49 -6.78
C GLU A 90 -14.32 11.55 -6.71
N LEU A 91 -14.41 10.34 -7.26
CA LEU A 91 -13.41 9.28 -7.10
C LEU A 91 -12.83 8.76 -8.42
N PHE A 92 -13.60 8.83 -9.52
CA PHE A 92 -13.21 8.28 -10.83
C PHE A 92 -12.93 9.37 -11.89
N SER A 93 -12.68 10.62 -11.48
CA SER A 93 -12.29 11.67 -12.42
C SER A 93 -10.80 11.59 -12.75
N ALA A 94 -10.41 12.16 -13.90
CA ALA A 94 -9.00 12.26 -14.28
C ALA A 94 -8.17 13.06 -13.26
N SER A 95 -8.82 13.95 -12.50
CA SER A 95 -8.19 14.70 -11.40
C SER A 95 -7.95 13.81 -10.18
N ALA A 96 -8.94 12.99 -9.79
CA ALA A 96 -8.82 12.03 -8.70
C ALA A 96 -7.73 10.98 -8.98
N ALA A 97 -7.61 10.51 -10.23
CA ALA A 97 -6.59 9.53 -10.62
C ALA A 97 -5.15 10.04 -10.53
N LYS A 98 -4.94 11.37 -10.58
CA LYS A 98 -3.62 12.01 -10.45
C LYS A 98 -3.27 12.38 -9.01
N LEU A 99 -4.21 12.24 -8.08
CA LEU A 99 -4.01 12.57 -6.69
C LEU A 99 -3.11 11.53 -6.03
N ASP A 100 -2.02 11.98 -5.42
CA ASP A 100 -1.17 11.15 -4.58
C ASP A 100 -1.51 11.38 -3.11
N ARG A 101 -1.99 10.33 -2.45
CA ARG A 101 -2.38 10.36 -1.03
C ARG A 101 -1.25 10.74 -0.09
N ALA A 102 0.00 10.45 -0.46
CA ALA A 102 1.17 10.80 0.35
C ALA A 102 1.45 12.31 0.35
N LEU A 103 0.89 13.06 -0.60
CA LEU A 103 1.02 14.51 -0.72
C LEU A 103 -0.12 15.28 -0.04
N LEU A 104 -1.19 14.59 0.35
CA LEU A 104 -2.33 15.21 1.04
C LEU A 104 -2.02 15.48 2.51
N THR A 105 -2.62 16.54 3.04
CA THR A 105 -2.67 16.79 4.48
C THR A 105 -3.47 15.70 5.20
N GLU A 106 -3.31 15.60 6.52
CA GLU A 106 -4.08 14.63 7.33
C GLU A 106 -5.60 14.89 7.22
N ALA A 107 -6.02 16.14 7.16
CA ALA A 107 -7.43 16.52 7.03
C ALA A 107 -8.01 16.09 5.67
N GLU A 108 -7.29 16.33 4.57
CA GLU A 108 -7.70 15.91 3.23
C GLU A 108 -7.73 14.38 3.09
N ASN A 109 -6.75 13.68 3.69
CA ASN A 109 -6.76 12.23 3.72
C ASN A 109 -7.99 11.67 4.44
N LYS A 110 -8.40 12.27 5.58
CA LYS A 110 -9.64 11.88 6.29
C LYS A 110 -10.90 12.14 5.47
N GLU A 111 -10.94 13.25 4.73
CA GLU A 111 -12.08 13.52 3.83
C GLU A 111 -12.15 12.48 2.70
N LEU A 112 -11.00 12.12 2.12
CA LEU A 112 -10.91 11.08 1.11
C LEU A 112 -11.33 9.70 1.67
N ASP A 113 -10.96 9.39 2.91
CA ASP A 113 -11.38 8.15 3.58
C ASP A 113 -12.90 8.11 3.77
N ALA A 114 -13.52 9.21 4.20
CA ALA A 114 -14.98 9.29 4.31
C ALA A 114 -15.69 9.13 2.95
N LYS A 115 -15.10 9.63 1.86
CA LYS A 115 -15.62 9.41 0.49
C LYS A 115 -15.53 7.92 0.11
N LEU A 116 -14.39 7.29 0.36
CA LEU A 116 -14.16 5.87 0.07
C LEU A 116 -15.06 4.96 0.91
N GLU A 117 -15.24 5.23 2.20
CA GLU A 117 -16.15 4.46 3.07
C GLU A 117 -17.59 4.49 2.55
N ARG A 118 -18.10 5.67 2.18
CA ARG A 118 -19.44 5.82 1.60
C ARG A 118 -19.58 5.02 0.30
N PHE A 119 -18.56 5.06 -0.55
CA PHE A 119 -18.53 4.30 -1.79
C PHE A 119 -18.53 2.78 -1.54
N LEU A 120 -17.63 2.28 -0.68
CA LEU A 120 -17.51 0.86 -0.36
C LEU A 120 -18.77 0.28 0.30
N LEU A 121 -19.40 1.03 1.21
CA LEU A 121 -20.68 0.64 1.80
C LEU A 121 -21.78 0.51 0.74
N ARG A 122 -21.78 1.40 -0.26
CA ARG A 122 -22.74 1.36 -1.37
C ARG A 122 -22.46 0.22 -2.34
N LEU A 123 -21.18 -0.06 -2.61
CA LEU A 123 -20.74 -1.14 -3.50
C LEU A 123 -20.92 -2.53 -2.86
N SER A 124 -20.84 -2.64 -1.53
CA SER A 124 -20.95 -3.90 -0.77
C SER A 124 -22.03 -4.89 -1.26
N PRO A 125 -23.30 -4.50 -1.46
CA PRO A 125 -24.34 -5.41 -1.95
C PRO A 125 -24.10 -5.91 -3.39
N LEU A 126 -23.28 -5.20 -4.18
CA LEU A 126 -23.00 -5.50 -5.58
C LEU A 126 -21.71 -6.31 -5.79
N LEU A 127 -20.92 -6.58 -4.74
CA LEU A 127 -19.64 -7.30 -4.81
C LEU A 127 -19.72 -8.71 -5.40
N ARG A 128 -20.92 -9.30 -5.48
CA ARG A 128 -21.14 -10.60 -6.13
C ARG A 128 -21.16 -10.50 -7.66
N LYS A 129 -21.27 -9.29 -8.23
CA LYS A 129 -21.20 -9.07 -9.68
C LYS A 129 -19.74 -9.00 -10.10
N PRO A 130 -19.35 -9.62 -11.23
CA PRO A 130 -17.94 -9.67 -11.66
C PRO A 130 -17.34 -8.27 -11.86
N LEU A 131 -18.15 -7.33 -12.38
CA LEU A 131 -17.74 -5.95 -12.63
C LEU A 131 -17.49 -5.14 -11.35
N ALA A 132 -17.94 -5.60 -10.18
CA ALA A 132 -17.70 -4.88 -8.93
C ALA A 132 -16.22 -4.86 -8.54
N VAL A 133 -15.42 -5.84 -8.99
CA VAL A 133 -13.99 -5.90 -8.74
C VAL A 133 -13.21 -4.91 -9.61
N GLU A 134 -13.77 -4.47 -10.75
CA GLU A 134 -13.14 -3.48 -11.63
C GLU A 134 -13.20 -2.05 -11.07
N VAL A 135 -14.05 -1.81 -10.08
CA VAL A 135 -14.23 -0.50 -9.43
C VAL A 135 -13.59 -0.48 -8.03
N LEU A 136 -12.99 -1.60 -7.58
CA LEU A 136 -12.25 -1.75 -6.31
C LEU A 136 -10.74 -1.56 -6.51
#